data_AF-A0AB39L3Q1-F1
#
_entry.id   AF-A0AB39L3Q1-F1
#
_cell.length_a   1.000
_cell.length_b   1.000
_cell.length_c   1.000
_cell.angle_alpha   90.00
_cell.angle_beta   90.00
_cell.angle_gamma   90.00
#
_symmetry.space_group_name_H-M   'P 1'
#
loop_
_entity.id
_entity.type
_entity.pdbx_description
1 polymer ?
#
loop_
_entity_poly.entity_id
_entity_poly.type
_entity_poly.pdbx_seq_one_letter_code
_entity_poly.pdbx_strand_id
1 'polypeptide(L)'
;MTSHSFLSVARVRRLAHPGLRASSPLSTTMALAALVAAVAGLLLPWVTVFHGFAPLNGIAAGGGTYAGLATASALLLLAAHRYAWAPGRWLALAAASAAVAGSLWIARSVADYASDPGPAAALASPVPGPGPWVLAAGAALVVVAVFLPLPQNSRGAGLDRAGLNGAGLAGKGRAGLGARLGLGATAFVAGWIHLLLVPEHWGESALLGAGFLGAAILQLALAISVVERPGHAAHLTLVVLNVALVGVWLYAVFVGLPLGDAHDHGGAAGWSIGAGEPIDTGAVVTKVAEIAGAVWAGVLISRPVRRPHGAGQQVQRARHRFGGAAGLRIGAGSRGGAA
;
A
#
# COMPACT_ATOMS: atom_id res chain seq x y z
N MET A 1 -34.86 -48.67 19.50
CA MET A 1 -33.41 -48.95 19.38
C MET A 1 -32.80 -47.88 18.50
N THR A 2 -32.28 -46.83 19.13
CA THR A 2 -31.80 -45.60 18.51
C THR A 2 -30.38 -45.35 19.01
N SER A 3 -29.37 -45.69 18.21
CA SER A 3 -27.98 -45.40 18.56
C SER A 3 -27.57 -44.06 17.98
N HIS A 4 -27.64 -43.02 18.82
CA HIS A 4 -27.05 -41.71 18.55
C HIS A 4 -25.52 -41.85 18.61
N SER A 5 -24.87 -41.92 17.46
CA SER A 5 -23.42 -41.83 17.36
C SER A 5 -22.99 -40.40 17.71
N PHE A 6 -22.33 -40.29 18.86
CA PHE A 6 -21.64 -39.10 19.34
C PHE A 6 -20.79 -38.50 18.22
N LEU A 7 -21.27 -37.37 17.68
CA LEU A 7 -20.43 -36.41 16.97
C LEU A 7 -19.35 -35.98 17.95
N SER A 8 -18.17 -36.59 17.78
CA SER A 8 -16.91 -36.15 18.35
C SER A 8 -16.82 -34.65 18.09
N VAL A 9 -17.06 -33.88 19.15
CA VAL A 9 -16.71 -32.47 19.28
C VAL A 9 -15.19 -32.44 19.14
N ALA A 10 -14.74 -32.50 17.88
CA ALA A 10 -13.38 -32.31 17.48
C ALA A 10 -13.02 -30.95 18.03
N ARG A 11 -12.32 -30.99 19.15
CA ARG A 11 -11.76 -29.90 19.91
C ARG A 11 -11.03 -29.03 18.89
N VAL A 12 -11.73 -28.02 18.36
CA VAL A 12 -11.15 -26.88 17.65
C VAL A 12 -10.37 -26.14 18.72
N ARG A 13 -9.23 -26.72 19.12
CA ARG A 13 -8.12 -25.97 19.67
C ARG A 13 -7.82 -24.99 18.55
N ARG A 14 -8.39 -23.79 18.68
CA ARG A 14 -7.81 -22.58 18.13
C ARG A 14 -6.35 -22.68 18.56
N LEU A 15 -5.50 -23.10 17.63
CA LEU A 15 -4.09 -22.83 17.67
C LEU A 15 -4.03 -21.31 17.62
N ALA A 16 -4.26 -20.68 18.78
CA ALA A 16 -3.81 -19.34 19.05
C ALA A 16 -2.33 -19.40 18.70
N HIS A 17 -1.97 -18.93 17.51
CA HIS A 17 -0.57 -18.87 17.09
C HIS A 17 0.12 -17.97 18.11
N PRO A 18 0.90 -18.49 19.09
CA PRO A 18 1.46 -17.68 20.18
C PRO A 18 2.66 -16.86 19.70
N GLY A 19 2.71 -16.56 18.40
CA GLY A 19 3.89 -16.09 17.69
C GLY A 19 3.77 -14.69 17.11
N LEU A 20 2.75 -13.91 17.50
CA LEU A 20 2.78 -12.46 17.27
C LEU A 20 3.83 -11.87 18.22
N ARG A 21 5.08 -11.94 17.75
CA ARG A 21 6.28 -11.39 18.39
C ARG A 21 6.05 -9.90 18.63
N ALA A 22 6.30 -9.45 19.85
CA ALA A 22 6.28 -8.02 20.15
C ALA A 22 7.30 -7.30 19.25
N SER A 23 6.81 -6.55 18.27
CA SER A 23 7.59 -5.48 17.67
C SER A 23 8.11 -4.60 18.81
N SER A 24 9.31 -4.01 18.67
CA SER A 24 9.76 -2.98 19.61
C SER A 24 8.64 -1.93 19.71
N PRO A 25 7.93 -1.81 20.86
CA PRO A 25 6.78 -0.93 20.96
C PRO A 25 7.21 0.51 20.65
N LEU A 26 8.44 0.88 21.00
CA LEU A 26 9.04 2.16 20.66
C LEU A 26 9.10 2.41 19.15
N SER A 27 9.62 1.48 18.36
CA SER A 27 9.77 1.67 16.92
C SER A 27 8.42 1.78 16.20
N THR A 28 7.45 0.96 16.61
CA THR A 28 6.08 1.02 16.09
C THR A 28 5.42 2.34 16.46
N THR A 29 5.56 2.78 17.72
CA THR A 29 5.05 4.08 18.18
C THR A 29 5.67 5.23 17.41
N MET A 30 6.98 5.20 17.14
CA MET A 30 7.65 6.24 16.34
C MET A 30 7.16 6.27 14.88
N ALA A 31 6.97 5.11 14.25
CA ALA A 31 6.43 5.04 12.89
C ALA A 31 4.98 5.56 12.82
N LEU A 32 4.15 5.26 13.83
CA LEU A 32 2.79 5.80 13.93
C LEU A 32 2.79 7.31 14.19
N ALA A 33 3.66 7.80 15.08
CA ALA A 33 3.84 9.22 15.33
C ALA A 33 4.30 9.96 14.07
N ALA A 34 5.20 9.36 13.29
CA ALA A 34 5.62 9.89 12.00
C ALA A 34 4.46 9.99 10.99
N LEU A 35 3.57 8.99 10.93
CA LEU A 35 2.36 9.06 10.08
C LEU A 35 1.44 10.20 10.51
N VAL A 36 1.18 10.34 11.81
CA VAL A 36 0.36 11.43 12.34
C VAL A 36 0.99 12.78 12.03
N ALA A 37 2.29 12.92 12.22
CA ALA A 37 3.02 14.15 11.90
C ALA A 37 3.05 14.46 10.40
N ALA A 38 3.14 13.45 9.52
CA ALA A 38 3.07 13.64 8.08
C ALA A 38 1.69 14.16 7.64
N VAL A 39 0.62 13.58 8.17
CA VAL A 39 -0.76 14.05 7.92
C VAL A 39 -0.97 15.46 8.48
N ALA A 40 -0.54 15.71 9.72
CA ALA A 40 -0.63 17.04 10.33
C ALA A 40 0.16 18.09 9.54
N GLY A 41 1.40 17.77 9.14
CA GLY A 41 2.25 18.63 8.33
C GLY A 41 1.62 18.99 6.98
N LEU A 42 0.90 18.07 6.35
CA LEU A 42 0.17 18.31 5.09
C LEU A 42 -1.00 19.30 5.28
N LEU A 43 -1.76 19.15 6.38
CA LEU A 43 -2.96 19.93 6.66
C LEU A 43 -2.65 21.33 7.21
N LEU A 44 -1.49 21.51 7.83
CA LEU A 44 -1.06 22.80 8.36
C LEU A 44 -0.69 23.80 7.25
N PRO A 45 -0.74 25.12 7.52
CA PRO A 45 -0.28 26.13 6.58
C PRO A 45 1.21 25.93 6.26
N TRP A 46 1.56 25.98 4.98
CA TRP A 46 2.94 25.94 4.51
C TRP A 46 3.48 27.34 4.21
N VAL A 47 2.61 28.17 3.64
CA VAL A 47 2.89 29.57 3.38
C VAL A 47 1.68 30.37 3.80
N THR A 48 1.89 31.46 4.50
CA THR A 48 0.83 32.42 4.80
C THR A 48 1.11 33.68 4.00
N VAL A 49 0.22 34.02 3.06
CA VAL A 49 0.36 35.21 2.19
C VAL A 49 -0.44 36.37 2.80
N PHE A 50 -0.06 37.60 2.45
CA PHE A 50 -0.76 38.84 2.85
C PHE A 50 -0.82 39.02 4.37
N HIS A 51 0.30 38.90 5.09
CA HIS A 51 0.34 39.13 6.55
C HIS A 51 -0.69 38.33 7.38
N GLY A 52 -1.19 37.18 6.90
CA GLY A 52 -2.12 36.35 7.68
C GLY A 52 -3.45 36.04 7.02
N PHE A 53 -3.80 36.68 5.90
CA PHE A 53 -5.16 36.58 5.36
C PHE A 53 -5.42 35.35 4.48
N ALA A 54 -4.39 34.74 3.88
CA ALA A 54 -4.57 33.56 3.03
C ALA A 54 -3.51 32.48 3.33
N PRO A 55 -3.82 31.48 4.18
CA PRO A 55 -2.96 30.32 4.36
C PRO A 55 -3.04 29.39 3.14
N LEU A 56 -1.90 29.16 2.49
CA LEU A 56 -1.72 28.08 1.53
C LEU A 56 -1.30 26.82 2.30
N ASN A 57 -2.13 25.78 2.23
CA ASN A 57 -1.81 24.50 2.83
C ASN A 57 -0.71 23.76 2.05
N GLY A 58 -0.21 22.66 2.62
CA GLY A 58 0.88 21.91 2.02
C GLY A 58 0.57 21.31 0.67
N ILE A 59 -0.68 20.97 0.38
CA ILE A 59 -1.04 20.42 -0.94
C ILE A 59 -0.84 21.49 -2.01
N ALA A 60 -1.38 22.70 -1.78
CA ALA A 60 -1.27 23.82 -2.72
C ALA A 60 0.16 24.37 -2.86
N ALA A 61 0.99 24.25 -1.82
CA ALA A 61 2.36 24.77 -1.81
C ALA A 61 3.43 23.74 -2.26
N GLY A 62 3.04 22.65 -2.92
CA GLY A 62 3.97 21.60 -3.38
C GLY A 62 4.48 20.65 -2.28
N GLY A 63 3.98 20.80 -1.06
CA GLY A 63 4.24 19.92 0.08
C GLY A 63 3.60 18.53 -0.02
N GLY A 64 2.61 18.37 -0.91
CA GLY A 64 1.93 17.11 -1.18
C GLY A 64 2.87 15.95 -1.50
N THR A 65 3.90 16.20 -2.33
CA THR A 65 4.89 15.19 -2.72
C THR A 65 5.72 14.71 -1.52
N TYR A 66 6.18 15.63 -0.68
CA TYR A 66 7.00 15.30 0.49
C TYR A 66 6.19 14.61 1.58
N ALA A 67 4.92 14.98 1.75
CA ALA A 67 4.00 14.26 2.63
C ALA A 67 3.76 12.82 2.14
N GLY A 68 3.69 12.61 0.83
CA GLY A 68 3.63 11.28 0.23
C GLY A 68 4.86 10.45 0.53
N LEU A 69 6.05 11.03 0.37
CA LEU A 69 7.32 10.37 0.71
C LEU A 69 7.42 10.05 2.21
N ALA A 70 7.02 10.96 3.09
CA ALA A 70 6.99 10.72 4.53
C ALA A 70 6.02 9.58 4.88
N THR A 71 4.82 9.58 4.30
CA THR A 71 3.82 8.51 4.49
C THR A 71 4.35 7.16 4.00
N ALA A 72 4.90 7.11 2.78
CA ALA A 72 5.51 5.92 2.22
C ALA A 72 6.66 5.40 3.10
N SER A 73 7.50 6.28 3.63
CA SER A 73 8.63 5.92 4.49
C SER A 73 8.17 5.24 5.79
N ALA A 74 7.12 5.76 6.43
CA ALA A 74 6.58 5.18 7.64
C ALA A 74 5.88 3.82 7.37
N LEU A 75 5.14 3.70 6.26
CA LEU A 75 4.55 2.43 5.84
C LEU A 75 5.61 1.36 5.51
N LEU A 76 6.69 1.75 4.82
CA LEU A 76 7.83 0.88 4.54
C LEU A 76 8.52 0.42 5.83
N LEU A 77 8.66 1.30 6.82
CA LEU A 77 9.24 0.95 8.11
C LEU A 77 8.35 -0.04 8.89
N LEU A 78 7.03 0.21 8.93
CA LEU A 78 6.06 -0.71 9.53
C LEU A 78 6.10 -2.09 8.85
N ALA A 79 6.14 -2.13 7.52
CA ALA A 79 6.30 -3.37 6.76
C ALA A 79 7.65 -4.06 7.05
N ALA A 80 8.74 -3.30 7.11
CA ALA A 80 10.06 -3.84 7.43
C ALA A 80 10.09 -4.49 8.82
N HIS A 81 9.44 -3.88 9.82
CA HIS A 81 9.30 -4.47 11.15
C HIS A 81 8.43 -5.73 11.14
N ARG A 82 7.26 -5.64 10.52
CA ARG A 82 6.28 -6.74 10.49
C ARG A 82 6.81 -7.97 9.78
N TYR A 83 7.52 -7.80 8.68
CA TYR A 83 7.98 -8.89 7.81
C TYR A 83 9.47 -9.19 7.93
N ALA A 84 10.20 -8.53 8.84
CA ALA A 84 11.65 -8.59 8.95
C ALA A 84 12.38 -8.34 7.61
N TRP A 85 11.85 -7.39 6.81
CA TRP A 85 12.34 -7.09 5.46
C TRP A 85 13.42 -6.00 5.52
N ALA A 86 14.69 -6.42 5.61
CA ALA A 86 15.83 -5.51 5.77
C ALA A 86 15.94 -4.40 4.70
N PRO A 87 15.76 -4.67 3.39
CA PRO A 87 15.77 -3.61 2.37
C PRO A 87 14.73 -2.51 2.62
N GLY A 88 13.59 -2.85 3.22
CA GLY A 88 12.54 -1.89 3.54
C GLY A 88 12.98 -0.78 4.49
N ARG A 89 13.93 -1.05 5.40
CA ARG A 89 14.50 -0.02 6.29
C ARG A 89 15.30 1.01 5.52
N TRP A 90 16.09 0.57 4.55
CA TRP A 90 16.91 1.47 3.74
C TRP A 90 16.08 2.28 2.76
N LEU A 91 15.03 1.69 2.20
CA LEU A 91 14.05 2.43 1.39
C LEU A 91 13.26 3.44 2.23
N ALA A 92 12.85 3.05 3.44
CA ALA A 92 12.22 3.98 4.39
C ALA A 92 13.16 5.14 4.74
N LEU A 93 14.44 4.87 5.00
CA LEU A 93 15.45 5.90 5.26
C LEU A 93 15.58 6.87 4.09
N ALA A 94 15.76 6.35 2.88
CA ALA A 94 15.92 7.19 1.69
C ALA A 94 14.69 8.08 1.46
N ALA A 95 13.48 7.52 1.56
CA ALA A 95 12.24 8.27 1.41
C ALA A 95 12.06 9.33 2.51
N ALA A 96 12.35 8.98 3.77
CA ALA A 96 12.29 9.89 4.90
C ALA A 96 13.31 11.03 4.77
N SER A 97 14.56 10.72 4.41
CA SER A 97 15.60 11.73 4.18
C SER A 97 15.25 12.69 3.05
N ALA A 98 14.67 12.19 1.94
CA ALA A 98 14.18 13.03 0.86
C ALA A 98 13.03 13.94 1.31
N ALA A 99 12.09 13.43 2.12
CA ALA A 99 11.01 14.22 2.70
C ALA A 99 11.53 15.32 3.65
N VAL A 100 12.52 15.01 4.50
CA VAL A 100 13.19 16.00 5.37
C VAL A 100 13.86 17.08 4.54
N ALA A 101 14.73 16.69 3.60
CA ALA A 101 15.50 17.63 2.78
C ALA A 101 14.59 18.55 1.96
N GLY A 102 13.57 17.99 1.32
CA GLY A 102 12.61 18.76 0.53
C GLY A 102 11.77 19.72 1.36
N SER A 103 11.27 19.28 2.53
CA SER A 103 10.49 20.14 3.43
C SER A 103 11.32 21.31 3.96
N LEU A 104 12.58 21.06 4.35
CA LEU A 104 13.51 22.10 4.79
C LEU A 104 13.90 23.06 3.67
N TRP A 105 14.09 22.54 2.44
CA TRP A 105 14.38 23.37 1.28
C TRP A 105 13.22 24.32 0.95
N ILE A 106 11.97 23.86 1.02
CA ILE A 106 10.80 24.74 0.84
C ILE A 106 10.74 25.79 1.95
N ALA A 107 10.88 25.38 3.22
CA ALA A 107 10.85 26.31 4.34
C ALA A 107 11.91 27.41 4.20
N ARG A 108 13.12 27.03 3.79
CA ARG A 108 14.21 27.96 3.50
C ARG A 108 13.89 28.86 2.31
N SER A 109 13.37 28.32 1.21
CA SER A 109 13.06 29.11 0.01
C SER A 109 12.01 30.19 0.29
N VAL A 110 11.00 29.88 1.13
CA VAL A 110 10.00 30.85 1.57
C VAL A 110 10.63 31.91 2.47
N ALA A 111 11.53 31.53 3.39
CA ALA A 111 12.23 32.48 4.25
C ALA A 111 13.19 33.40 3.47
N ASP A 112 13.92 32.85 2.50
CA ASP A 112 14.83 33.59 1.64
C ASP A 112 14.01 34.61 0.81
N TYR A 113 12.89 34.19 0.20
CA TYR A 113 11.96 35.10 -0.50
C TYR A 113 11.36 36.16 0.44
N ALA A 114 11.02 35.81 1.68
CA ALA A 114 10.46 36.77 2.64
C ALA A 114 11.47 37.83 3.07
N SER A 115 12.77 37.50 3.06
CA SER A 115 13.84 38.43 3.44
C SER A 115 14.26 39.37 2.31
N ASP A 116 14.06 38.97 1.05
CA ASP A 116 14.25 39.82 -0.13
C ASP A 116 13.15 39.56 -1.17
N PRO A 117 11.92 40.09 -0.95
CA PRO A 117 10.78 39.81 -1.81
C PRO A 117 10.91 40.49 -3.19
N GLY A 118 11.81 41.47 -3.34
CA GLY A 118 11.90 42.30 -4.53
C GLY A 118 10.76 43.33 -4.64
N PRO A 119 10.83 44.21 -5.66
CA PRO A 119 9.99 45.42 -5.72
C PRO A 119 8.49 45.15 -5.93
N ALA A 120 8.10 44.00 -6.49
CA ALA A 120 6.70 43.66 -6.73
C ALA A 120 6.01 42.92 -5.57
N ALA A 121 6.77 42.39 -4.62
CA ALA A 121 6.26 41.43 -3.64
C ALA A 121 6.09 41.99 -2.22
N ALA A 122 6.37 43.29 -2.01
CA ALA A 122 6.08 44.00 -0.77
C ALA A 122 4.59 43.93 -0.38
N LEU A 123 3.69 43.65 -1.33
CA LEU A 123 2.25 43.46 -1.10
C LEU A 123 1.87 42.04 -0.65
N ALA A 124 2.72 41.03 -0.87
CA ALA A 124 2.40 39.63 -0.63
C ALA A 124 3.10 39.05 0.62
N SER A 125 4.27 39.57 1.00
CA SER A 125 5.08 39.22 2.19
C SER A 125 4.78 37.84 2.78
N PRO A 126 5.09 36.75 2.06
CA PRO A 126 4.77 35.41 2.51
C PRO A 126 5.60 35.05 3.74
N VAL A 127 4.99 34.40 4.71
CA VAL A 127 5.67 33.90 5.91
C VAL A 127 5.62 32.38 5.90
N PRO A 128 6.73 31.68 6.21
CA PRO A 128 6.70 30.22 6.31
C PRO A 128 5.73 29.80 7.42
N GLY A 129 4.79 28.94 7.07
CA GLY A 129 3.87 28.33 8.02
C GLY A 129 4.51 27.15 8.78
N PRO A 130 3.82 26.59 9.77
CA PRO A 130 4.34 25.47 10.56
C PRO A 130 4.41 24.13 9.79
N GLY A 131 3.70 23.99 8.67
CA GLY A 131 3.55 22.73 7.94
C GLY A 131 4.86 22.04 7.52
N PRO A 132 5.79 22.73 6.83
CA PRO A 132 7.07 22.16 6.43
C PRO A 132 7.88 21.64 7.61
N TRP A 133 7.85 22.35 8.75
CA TRP A 133 8.57 21.98 9.97
C TRP A 133 7.98 20.74 10.63
N VAL A 134 6.66 20.68 10.72
CA VAL A 134 5.95 19.50 11.27
C VAL A 134 6.17 18.27 10.38
N LEU A 135 6.13 18.44 9.06
CA LEU A 135 6.43 17.34 8.13
C LEU A 135 7.88 16.87 8.25
N ALA A 136 8.85 17.80 8.29
CA ALA A 136 10.26 17.48 8.46
C ALA A 136 10.50 16.73 9.79
N ALA A 137 9.88 17.17 10.89
CA ALA A 137 9.95 16.49 12.17
C ALA A 137 9.37 15.07 12.10
N GLY A 138 8.20 14.89 11.47
CA GLY A 138 7.60 13.58 11.24
C GLY A 138 8.49 12.63 10.45
N ALA A 139 9.08 13.10 9.34
CA ALA A 139 10.01 12.32 8.55
C ALA A 139 11.32 12.01 9.31
N ALA A 140 11.83 12.94 10.11
CA ALA A 140 13.01 12.72 10.95
C ALA A 140 12.76 11.63 12.01
N LEU A 141 11.53 11.50 12.54
CA LEU A 141 11.19 10.38 13.43
C LEU A 141 11.38 9.02 12.74
N VAL A 142 11.05 8.91 11.45
CA VAL A 142 11.31 7.68 10.67
C VAL A 142 12.81 7.43 10.53
N VAL A 143 13.60 8.48 10.23
CA VAL A 143 15.07 8.37 10.15
C VAL A 143 15.63 7.81 11.45
N VAL A 144 15.24 8.35 12.60
CA VAL A 144 15.69 7.85 13.92
C VAL A 144 15.21 6.42 14.15
N ALA A 145 13.95 6.12 13.86
CA ALA A 145 13.36 4.80 14.05
C ALA A 145 14.03 3.72 13.17
N VAL A 146 14.53 4.07 12.00
CA VAL A 146 15.32 3.16 11.15
C VAL A 146 16.57 2.66 11.86
N PHE A 147 17.19 3.40 12.77
CA PHE A 147 18.40 2.96 13.49
C PHE A 147 18.12 2.24 14.79
N LEU A 148 16.86 2.18 15.25
CA LEU A 148 16.53 1.46 16.46
C LEU A 148 16.80 -0.05 16.31
N PRO A 149 17.32 -0.71 17.35
CA PRO A 149 17.53 -2.15 17.31
C PRO A 149 16.21 -2.86 17.00
N LEU A 150 16.24 -3.72 15.98
CA LEU A 150 15.17 -4.70 15.84
C LEU A 150 15.29 -5.65 17.03
N PRO A 151 14.18 -6.07 17.65
CA PRO A 151 14.20 -7.16 18.62
C PRO A 151 14.91 -8.35 17.97
N GLN A 152 16.17 -8.59 18.37
CA GLN A 152 16.93 -9.73 17.90
C GLN A 152 16.18 -10.95 18.42
N ASN A 153 15.50 -11.66 17.52
CA ASN A 153 14.87 -12.91 17.86
C ASN A 153 16.00 -13.93 18.13
N SER A 154 16.46 -14.00 19.37
CA SER A 154 17.46 -14.97 19.84
C SER A 154 17.00 -16.44 19.70
N ARG A 155 15.81 -16.70 19.14
CA ARG A 155 15.27 -18.04 18.83
C ARG A 155 15.35 -18.43 17.35
N GLY A 156 15.84 -17.55 16.46
CA GLY A 156 16.10 -17.88 15.05
C GLY A 156 17.42 -18.60 14.80
N ALA A 157 18.42 -18.41 15.67
CA ALA A 157 19.72 -19.07 15.56
C ALA A 157 19.66 -20.61 15.75
N GLY A 158 18.53 -21.16 16.21
CA GLY A 158 18.33 -22.60 16.41
C GLY A 158 17.57 -23.33 15.29
N LEU A 159 16.83 -22.64 14.42
CA LEU A 159 16.06 -23.28 13.34
C LEU A 159 16.73 -23.20 11.97
N ASP A 160 17.71 -22.30 11.80
CA ASP A 160 18.50 -22.19 10.57
C ASP A 160 19.66 -23.20 10.48
N ARG A 161 19.94 -24.04 11.50
CA ARG A 161 20.97 -25.10 11.37
C ARG A 161 20.43 -26.52 11.19
N ALA A 162 19.16 -26.78 11.50
CA ALA A 162 18.59 -28.13 11.39
C ALA A 162 17.81 -28.37 10.07
N GLY A 163 17.69 -27.37 9.18
CA GLY A 163 16.79 -27.44 8.02
C GLY A 163 17.30 -26.82 6.71
N LEU A 164 18.59 -26.53 6.57
CA LEU A 164 19.17 -25.88 5.37
C LEU A 164 19.12 -26.72 4.08
N ASN A 165 18.59 -27.95 4.12
CA ASN A 165 18.24 -28.71 2.92
C ASN A 165 16.82 -28.36 2.37
N GLY A 166 16.11 -27.42 3.00
CA GLY A 166 14.78 -26.95 2.61
C GLY A 166 14.77 -25.69 1.73
N ALA A 167 15.67 -25.57 0.75
CA ALA A 167 15.80 -24.39 -0.14
C ALA A 167 14.50 -24.01 -0.91
N GLY A 168 13.49 -24.89 -0.98
CA GLY A 168 12.28 -24.67 -1.78
C GLY A 168 11.13 -23.88 -1.12
N LEU A 169 11.13 -23.69 0.21
CA LEU A 169 9.99 -23.06 0.93
C LEU A 169 10.29 -21.63 1.41
N ALA A 170 11.53 -21.33 1.83
CA ALA A 170 11.91 -19.98 2.24
C ALA A 170 11.94 -18.98 1.04
N GLY A 171 12.31 -19.44 -0.15
CA GLY A 171 12.32 -18.62 -1.37
C GLY A 171 10.92 -18.19 -1.84
N LYS A 172 9.90 -19.03 -1.66
CA LYS A 172 8.52 -18.72 -2.07
C LYS A 172 7.87 -17.63 -1.22
N GLY A 173 8.21 -17.55 0.07
CA GLY A 173 7.71 -16.49 0.95
C GLY A 173 8.27 -15.11 0.59
N ARG A 174 9.58 -15.02 0.30
CA ARG A 174 10.25 -13.77 -0.06
C ARG A 174 9.83 -13.22 -1.42
N ALA A 175 9.76 -14.08 -2.44
CA ALA A 175 9.27 -13.69 -3.77
C ALA A 175 7.80 -13.22 -3.72
N GLY A 176 6.99 -13.83 -2.85
CA GLY A 176 5.62 -13.39 -2.60
C GLY A 176 5.55 -12.02 -1.93
N LEU A 177 6.42 -11.73 -0.95
CA LEU A 177 6.44 -10.44 -0.27
C LEU A 177 6.88 -9.30 -1.19
N GLY A 178 7.96 -9.49 -1.96
CA GLY A 178 8.43 -8.48 -2.91
C GLY A 178 7.35 -8.10 -3.93
N ALA A 179 6.62 -9.10 -4.46
CA ALA A 179 5.50 -8.85 -5.36
C ALA A 179 4.35 -8.08 -4.70
N ARG A 180 4.02 -8.39 -3.45
CA ARG A 180 2.97 -7.67 -2.69
C ARG A 180 3.36 -6.23 -2.40
N LEU A 181 4.61 -6.00 -2.00
CA LEU A 181 5.13 -4.67 -1.72
C LEU A 181 5.22 -3.83 -3.00
N GLY A 182 5.68 -4.42 -4.11
CA GLY A 182 5.69 -3.74 -5.41
C GLY A 182 4.29 -3.36 -5.87
N LEU A 183 3.33 -4.27 -5.77
CA LEU A 183 1.94 -3.99 -6.11
C LEU A 183 1.31 -2.93 -5.18
N GLY A 184 1.58 -3.03 -3.87
CA GLY A 184 1.16 -2.04 -2.89
C GLY A 184 1.76 -0.65 -3.19
N ALA A 185 3.03 -0.59 -3.59
CA ALA A 185 3.68 0.66 -3.97
C ALA A 185 3.04 1.29 -5.22
N THR A 186 2.72 0.51 -6.26
CA THR A 186 2.03 1.05 -7.45
C THR A 186 0.65 1.61 -7.10
N ALA A 187 -0.12 0.91 -6.26
CA ALA A 187 -1.44 1.38 -5.82
C ALA A 187 -1.32 2.62 -4.91
N PHE A 188 -0.29 2.67 -4.04
CA PHE A 188 -0.02 3.84 -3.20
C PHE A 188 0.32 5.07 -4.03
N VAL A 189 1.23 4.95 -5.01
CA VAL A 189 1.62 6.08 -5.86
C VAL A 189 0.42 6.63 -6.62
N ALA A 190 -0.36 5.76 -7.27
CA ALA A 190 -1.55 6.18 -7.99
C ALA A 190 -2.57 6.84 -7.05
N GLY A 191 -2.87 6.22 -5.90
CA GLY A 191 -3.86 6.74 -4.95
C GLY A 191 -3.42 8.06 -4.32
N TRP A 192 -2.12 8.23 -4.09
CA TRP A 192 -1.56 9.46 -3.55
C TRP A 192 -1.65 10.61 -4.55
N ILE A 193 -1.31 10.39 -5.82
CA ILE A 193 -1.41 11.47 -6.82
C ILE A 193 -2.87 11.85 -7.06
N HIS A 194 -3.81 10.90 -7.12
CA HIS A 194 -5.24 11.26 -7.18
C HIS A 194 -5.64 12.13 -5.98
N LEU A 195 -5.16 11.82 -4.77
CA LEU A 195 -5.41 12.63 -3.57
C LEU A 195 -4.82 14.04 -3.68
N LEU A 196 -3.70 14.21 -4.37
CA LEU A 196 -3.10 15.54 -4.58
C LEU A 196 -3.87 16.37 -5.60
N LEU A 197 -4.46 15.73 -6.62
CA LEU A 197 -5.25 16.38 -7.67
C LEU A 197 -6.69 16.68 -7.26
N VAL A 198 -7.12 16.19 -6.09
CA VAL A 198 -8.44 16.47 -5.51
C VAL A 198 -8.74 17.99 -5.52
N PRO A 199 -7.99 18.88 -4.83
CA PRO A 199 -8.40 20.27 -4.71
C PRO A 199 -8.53 21.00 -6.06
N GLU A 200 -7.67 20.66 -7.01
CA GLU A 200 -7.70 21.19 -8.38
C GLU A 200 -9.02 20.84 -9.07
N HIS A 201 -9.37 19.56 -9.11
CA HIS A 201 -10.59 19.13 -9.80
C HIS A 201 -11.88 19.48 -9.05
N TRP A 202 -11.83 19.74 -7.74
CA TRP A 202 -12.96 20.37 -7.04
C TRP A 202 -13.20 21.81 -7.49
N GLY A 203 -12.15 22.51 -7.92
CA GLY A 203 -12.24 23.83 -8.53
C GLY A 203 -12.92 23.81 -9.91
N GLU A 204 -12.82 22.70 -10.63
CA GLU A 204 -13.46 22.49 -11.94
C GLU A 204 -14.90 21.98 -11.82
N SER A 205 -15.11 20.93 -11.02
CA SER A 205 -16.42 20.31 -10.83
C SER A 205 -16.45 19.42 -9.59
N ALA A 206 -17.52 19.54 -8.78
CA ALA A 206 -17.72 18.68 -7.62
C ALA A 206 -17.72 17.18 -7.98
N LEU A 207 -18.20 16.83 -9.18
CA LEU A 207 -18.22 15.43 -9.64
C LEU A 207 -16.80 14.92 -9.96
N LEU A 208 -15.96 15.74 -10.59
CA LEU A 208 -14.57 15.39 -10.89
C LEU A 208 -13.78 15.22 -9.59
N GLY A 209 -13.84 16.21 -8.70
CA GLY A 209 -13.23 16.13 -7.38
C GLY A 209 -13.64 14.86 -6.60
N ALA A 210 -14.95 14.57 -6.53
CA ALA A 210 -15.46 13.37 -5.88
C ALA A 210 -14.93 12.07 -6.53
N GLY A 211 -14.81 12.03 -7.87
CA GLY A 211 -14.22 10.92 -8.60
C GLY A 211 -12.76 10.67 -8.21
N PHE A 212 -11.95 11.73 -8.15
CA PHE A 212 -10.56 11.66 -7.72
C PHE A 212 -10.39 11.23 -6.27
N LEU A 213 -11.21 11.75 -5.36
CA LEU A 213 -11.18 11.30 -3.95
C LEU A 213 -11.60 9.84 -3.81
N GLY A 214 -12.63 9.41 -4.55
CA GLY A 214 -13.05 8.02 -4.59
C GLY A 214 -11.92 7.10 -5.08
N ALA A 215 -11.27 7.46 -6.18
CA ALA A 215 -10.11 6.75 -6.72
C ALA A 215 -8.96 6.67 -5.69
N ALA A 216 -8.63 7.81 -5.06
CA ALA A 216 -7.59 7.89 -4.04
C ALA A 216 -7.86 6.96 -2.86
N ILE A 217 -9.06 7.02 -2.27
CA ILE A 217 -9.44 6.19 -1.11
C ILE A 217 -9.36 4.71 -1.47
N LEU A 218 -9.91 4.31 -2.62
CA LEU A 218 -9.91 2.92 -3.06
C LEU A 218 -8.50 2.41 -3.33
N GLN A 219 -7.66 3.17 -4.04
CA GLN A 219 -6.29 2.77 -4.35
C GLN A 219 -5.41 2.69 -3.09
N LEU A 220 -5.55 3.62 -2.15
CA LEU A 220 -4.83 3.57 -0.87
C LEU A 220 -5.29 2.39 0.01
N ALA A 221 -6.60 2.12 0.06
CA ALA A 221 -7.13 0.95 0.76
C ALA A 221 -6.63 -0.36 0.13
N LEU A 222 -6.58 -0.44 -1.21
CA LEU A 222 -6.03 -1.58 -1.93
C LEU A 222 -4.52 -1.74 -1.70
N ALA A 223 -3.75 -0.65 -1.65
CA ALA A 223 -2.33 -0.68 -1.32
C ALA A 223 -2.05 -1.38 0.01
N ILE A 224 -2.85 -1.06 1.04
CA ILE A 224 -2.79 -1.73 2.34
C ILE A 224 -3.25 -3.20 2.21
N SER A 225 -4.41 -3.42 1.57
CA SER A 225 -5.03 -4.75 1.45
C SER A 225 -4.13 -5.78 0.76
N VAL A 226 -3.45 -5.41 -0.33
CA VAL A 226 -2.57 -6.35 -1.07
C VAL A 226 -1.30 -6.72 -0.29
N VAL A 227 -0.81 -5.85 0.58
CA VAL A 227 0.33 -6.14 1.47
C VAL A 227 -0.12 -7.01 2.64
N GLU A 228 -1.23 -6.65 3.26
CA GLU A 228 -1.74 -7.23 4.51
C GLU A 228 -2.43 -8.58 4.32
N ARG A 229 -3.36 -8.64 3.37
CA ARG A 229 -4.27 -9.77 3.13
C ARG A 229 -4.42 -10.00 1.62
N PRO A 230 -3.34 -10.40 0.93
CA PRO A 230 -3.37 -10.63 -0.50
C PRO A 230 -4.34 -11.75 -0.82
N GLY A 231 -5.37 -11.39 -1.57
CA GLY A 231 -6.43 -12.27 -1.99
C GLY A 231 -6.76 -12.03 -3.45
N HIS A 232 -7.37 -13.02 -4.08
CA HIS A 232 -7.79 -12.93 -5.47
C HIS A 232 -8.74 -11.74 -5.70
N ALA A 233 -9.67 -11.51 -4.76
CA ALA A 233 -10.58 -10.37 -4.80
C ALA A 233 -9.83 -9.02 -4.82
N ALA A 234 -8.86 -8.81 -3.93
CA ALA A 234 -8.10 -7.56 -3.88
C ALA A 234 -7.32 -7.30 -5.18
N HIS A 235 -6.69 -8.33 -5.75
CA HIS A 235 -6.01 -8.20 -7.04
C HIS A 235 -7.00 -7.90 -8.17
N LEU A 236 -8.14 -8.59 -8.22
CA LEU A 236 -9.14 -8.38 -9.26
C LEU A 236 -9.73 -6.97 -9.18
N THR A 237 -10.05 -6.49 -7.97
CA THR A 237 -10.51 -5.12 -7.75
C THR A 237 -9.47 -4.11 -8.23
N LEU A 238 -8.18 -4.34 -7.96
CA LEU A 238 -7.11 -3.45 -8.43
C LEU A 238 -7.00 -3.42 -9.96
N VAL A 239 -7.13 -4.58 -10.64
CA VAL A 239 -7.17 -4.64 -12.11
C VAL A 239 -8.34 -3.85 -12.65
N VAL A 240 -9.56 -4.13 -12.17
CA VAL A 240 -10.78 -3.49 -12.67
C VAL A 240 -10.74 -1.98 -12.44
N LEU A 241 -10.35 -1.55 -11.24
CA LEU A 241 -10.25 -0.13 -10.88
C LEU A 241 -9.24 0.60 -11.79
N ASN A 242 -8.01 0.09 -11.90
CA ASN A 242 -6.98 0.75 -12.69
C ASN A 242 -7.32 0.77 -14.19
N VAL A 243 -7.91 -0.29 -14.73
CA VAL A 243 -8.36 -0.31 -16.13
C VAL A 243 -9.46 0.72 -16.36
N ALA A 244 -10.41 0.86 -15.42
CA ALA A 244 -11.46 1.87 -15.50
C ALA A 244 -10.88 3.29 -15.45
N LEU A 245 -9.98 3.58 -14.51
CA LEU A 245 -9.35 4.91 -14.36
C LEU A 245 -8.48 5.30 -15.56
N VAL A 246 -7.75 4.33 -16.14
CA VAL A 246 -7.01 4.54 -17.40
C VAL A 246 -7.98 4.79 -18.54
N GLY A 247 -9.08 4.05 -18.64
CA GLY A 247 -10.11 4.26 -19.67
C GLY A 247 -10.75 5.65 -19.60
N VAL A 248 -11.10 6.12 -18.39
CA VAL A 248 -11.63 7.47 -18.16
C VAL A 248 -10.61 8.54 -18.55
N TRP A 249 -9.34 8.37 -18.17
CA TRP A 249 -8.28 9.30 -18.55
C TRP A 249 -8.06 9.36 -20.07
N LEU A 250 -8.04 8.20 -20.75
CA LEU A 250 -7.93 8.17 -22.22
C LEU A 250 -9.11 8.90 -22.87
N TYR A 251 -10.32 8.73 -22.36
CA TYR A 251 -11.49 9.46 -22.84
C TYR A 251 -11.33 10.98 -22.63
N ALA A 252 -10.89 11.40 -21.44
CA ALA A 252 -10.64 12.81 -21.12
C ALA A 252 -9.60 13.44 -22.05
N VAL A 253 -8.50 12.74 -22.33
CA VAL A 253 -7.42 13.22 -23.22
C VAL A 253 -7.88 13.28 -24.69
N PHE A 254 -8.50 12.21 -25.21
CA PHE A 254 -8.80 12.15 -26.65
C PHE A 254 -10.09 12.84 -27.06
N VAL A 255 -11.11 12.82 -26.20
CA VAL A 255 -12.46 13.31 -26.51
C VAL A 255 -12.80 14.58 -25.72
N GLY A 256 -12.23 14.74 -24.53
CA GLY A 256 -12.68 15.72 -23.55
C GLY A 256 -13.82 15.18 -22.69
N LEU A 257 -13.91 15.65 -21.45
CA LEU A 257 -15.02 15.28 -20.55
C LEU A 257 -16.23 16.19 -20.80
N PRO A 258 -17.46 15.65 -20.80
CA PRO A 258 -18.68 16.46 -20.90
C PRO A 258 -19.03 17.11 -19.55
N LEU A 259 -18.01 17.57 -18.82
CA LEU A 259 -18.08 18.07 -17.44
C LEU A 259 -17.22 19.33 -17.34
N GLY A 260 -17.83 20.50 -17.45
CA GLY A 260 -17.16 21.81 -17.34
C GLY A 260 -17.20 22.63 -18.63
N ASP A 261 -17.17 23.95 -18.48
CA ASP A 261 -16.86 24.85 -19.60
C ASP A 261 -15.40 24.58 -20.02
N ALA A 262 -15.07 24.70 -21.31
CA ALA A 262 -13.72 24.49 -21.81
C ALA A 262 -12.74 25.45 -21.11
N HIS A 263 -12.12 25.00 -20.02
CA HIS A 263 -11.16 25.81 -19.29
C HIS A 263 -9.84 25.82 -20.05
N ASP A 264 -9.40 27.03 -20.38
CA ASP A 264 -8.13 27.26 -21.02
C ASP A 264 -7.01 26.95 -20.00
N HIS A 265 -6.38 25.78 -20.13
CA HIS A 265 -5.17 25.43 -19.37
C HIS A 265 -3.94 26.21 -19.87
N GLY A 266 -4.10 27.43 -20.39
CA GLY A 266 -3.11 28.24 -21.11
C GLY A 266 -1.81 28.58 -20.38
N GLY A 267 -1.59 28.05 -19.18
CA GLY A 267 -0.32 28.13 -18.44
C GLY A 267 0.29 26.78 -18.01
N ALA A 268 -0.37 25.64 -18.23
CA ALA A 268 0.15 24.35 -17.82
C ALA A 268 1.22 23.86 -18.82
N ALA A 269 2.44 23.67 -18.34
CA ALA A 269 3.52 23.08 -19.12
C ALA A 269 3.25 21.57 -19.34
N GLY A 270 2.51 21.22 -20.38
CA GLY A 270 2.15 19.84 -20.73
C GLY A 270 1.99 19.62 -22.24
N TRP A 271 1.91 18.36 -22.65
CA TRP A 271 1.61 18.00 -24.03
C TRP A 271 0.10 17.86 -24.21
N SER A 272 -0.50 18.62 -25.12
CA SER A 272 -1.89 18.38 -25.53
C SER A 272 -1.91 17.37 -26.67
N ILE A 273 -2.73 16.32 -26.52
CA ILE A 273 -3.00 15.33 -27.56
C ILE A 273 -4.51 15.30 -27.78
N GLY A 274 -4.97 15.64 -28.98
CA GLY A 274 -6.40 15.65 -29.32
C GLY A 274 -7.08 16.96 -28.90
N ALA A 275 -8.38 16.87 -28.55
CA ALA A 275 -9.20 18.01 -28.13
C ALA A 275 -9.31 18.13 -26.60
N GLY A 276 -8.61 17.27 -25.84
CA GLY A 276 -8.77 17.13 -24.40
C GLY A 276 -7.63 17.69 -23.54
N GLU A 277 -7.56 17.16 -22.32
CA GLU A 277 -6.73 17.63 -21.21
C GLU A 277 -5.20 17.54 -21.48
N PRO A 278 -4.39 18.53 -21.06
CA PRO A 278 -2.94 18.46 -21.17
C PRO A 278 -2.36 17.32 -20.33
N ILE A 279 -1.34 16.65 -20.86
CA ILE A 279 -0.62 15.59 -20.17
C ILE A 279 0.58 16.21 -19.44
N ASP A 280 0.48 16.27 -18.12
CA ASP A 280 1.57 16.69 -17.24
C ASP A 280 2.35 15.49 -16.64
N THR A 281 3.35 15.79 -15.79
CA THR A 281 4.16 14.74 -15.15
C THR A 281 3.35 13.91 -14.15
N GLY A 282 2.40 14.53 -13.42
CA GLY A 282 1.56 13.85 -12.45
C GLY A 282 0.65 12.81 -13.11
N ALA A 283 0.03 13.19 -14.23
CA ALA A 283 -0.76 12.34 -15.09
C ALA A 283 0.07 11.14 -15.57
N VAL A 284 1.25 11.38 -16.17
CA VAL A 284 2.13 10.29 -16.66
C VAL A 284 2.49 9.33 -15.54
N VAL A 285 2.97 9.82 -14.39
CA VAL A 285 3.37 8.96 -13.26
C VAL A 285 2.18 8.13 -12.75
N THR A 286 1.00 8.75 -12.62
CA THR A 286 -0.22 8.06 -12.17
C THR A 286 -0.59 6.96 -13.13
N LYS A 287 -0.65 7.23 -14.44
CA LYS A 287 -1.04 6.22 -15.43
C LYS A 287 -0.03 5.09 -15.54
N VAL A 288 1.27 5.38 -15.44
CA VAL A 288 2.31 4.33 -15.36
C VAL A 288 2.10 3.45 -14.14
N ALA A 289 1.82 4.04 -12.97
CA ALA A 289 1.57 3.29 -11.75
C ALA A 289 0.30 2.41 -11.86
N GLU A 290 -0.77 2.93 -12.45
CA GLU A 290 -2.02 2.20 -12.68
C GLU A 290 -1.85 1.01 -13.62
N ILE A 291 -1.22 1.24 -14.77
CA ILE A 291 -0.95 0.20 -15.78
C ILE A 291 -0.03 -0.88 -15.19
N ALA A 292 1.07 -0.48 -14.54
CA ALA A 292 1.99 -1.42 -13.90
C ALA A 292 1.28 -2.25 -12.82
N GLY A 293 0.45 -1.61 -11.99
CA GLY A 293 -0.35 -2.27 -10.97
C GLY A 293 -1.35 -3.27 -11.55
N ALA A 294 -2.05 -2.88 -12.62
CA ALA A 294 -3.03 -3.75 -13.30
C ALA A 294 -2.36 -4.97 -13.94
N VAL A 295 -1.27 -4.76 -14.69
CA VAL A 295 -0.51 -5.85 -15.32
C VAL A 295 0.04 -6.80 -14.26
N TRP A 296 0.64 -6.28 -13.19
CA TRP A 296 1.22 -7.11 -12.15
C TRP A 296 0.15 -7.90 -11.39
N ALA A 297 -0.97 -7.27 -11.01
CA ALA A 297 -2.10 -7.96 -10.39
C ALA A 297 -2.68 -9.06 -11.31
N GLY A 298 -2.83 -8.78 -12.61
CA GLY A 298 -3.28 -9.76 -13.61
C GLY A 298 -2.36 -10.97 -13.72
N VAL A 299 -1.04 -10.75 -13.71
CA VAL A 299 -0.04 -11.83 -13.66
C VAL A 299 -0.18 -12.67 -12.39
N LEU A 300 -0.41 -12.04 -11.23
CA LEU A 300 -0.59 -12.76 -9.97
C LEU A 300 -1.89 -13.57 -9.93
N ILE A 301 -2.97 -13.07 -10.54
CA ILE A 301 -4.24 -13.78 -10.70
C ILE A 301 -4.08 -15.01 -11.60
N SER A 302 -3.33 -14.87 -12.70
CA SER A 302 -3.19 -15.91 -13.72
C SER A 302 -2.29 -17.07 -13.28
N ARG A 303 -1.57 -16.95 -12.16
CA ARG A 303 -0.74 -18.03 -11.64
C ARG A 303 -1.64 -19.15 -11.10
N PRO A 304 -1.61 -20.36 -11.68
CA PRO A 304 -2.45 -21.45 -11.21
C PRO A 304 -2.14 -21.72 -9.73
N VAL A 305 -3.19 -21.75 -8.91
CA VAL A 305 -3.10 -22.21 -7.52
C VAL A 305 -2.61 -23.64 -7.61
N ARG A 306 -1.32 -23.88 -7.37
CA ARG A 306 -0.75 -25.22 -7.31
C ARG A 306 -1.45 -25.93 -6.16
N ARG A 307 -2.52 -26.66 -6.47
CA ARG A 307 -3.15 -27.58 -5.53
C ARG A 307 -2.02 -28.50 -5.06
N PRO A 308 -1.76 -28.59 -3.75
CA PRO A 308 -0.68 -29.43 -3.24
C PRO A 308 -0.92 -30.84 -3.77
N HIS A 309 -0.09 -31.28 -4.72
CA HIS A 309 -0.19 -32.59 -5.38
C HIS A 309 -0.14 -33.76 -4.38
N GLY A 310 0.22 -33.49 -3.11
CA GLY A 310 0.22 -34.45 -2.03
C GLY A 310 -1.12 -34.68 -1.32
N ALA A 311 -2.14 -33.82 -1.47
CA ALA A 311 -3.41 -34.04 -0.73
C ALA A 311 -4.16 -35.27 -1.28
N GLY A 312 -4.20 -35.44 -2.60
CA GLY A 312 -4.74 -36.65 -3.24
C GLY A 312 -3.91 -37.91 -2.92
N GLN A 313 -2.57 -37.78 -2.93
CA GLN A 313 -1.69 -38.90 -2.59
C GLN A 313 -1.69 -39.27 -1.11
N GLN A 314 -1.88 -38.32 -0.19
CA GLN A 314 -2.04 -38.62 1.24
C GLN A 314 -3.38 -39.31 1.51
N VAL A 315 -4.46 -38.89 0.85
CA VAL A 315 -5.74 -39.60 0.93
C VAL A 315 -5.65 -41.00 0.31
N GLN A 316 -4.97 -41.16 -0.82
CA GLN A 316 -4.70 -42.49 -1.41
C GLN A 316 -3.80 -43.36 -0.51
N ARG A 317 -2.71 -42.83 0.04
CA ARG A 317 -1.84 -43.57 0.97
C ARG A 317 -2.54 -43.91 2.28
N ALA A 318 -3.38 -43.02 2.81
CA ALA A 318 -4.21 -43.33 3.97
C ALA A 318 -5.22 -44.43 3.65
N ARG A 319 -5.88 -44.38 2.48
CA ARG A 319 -6.76 -45.46 2.02
C ARG A 319 -6.03 -46.79 1.84
N HIS A 320 -4.80 -46.81 1.33
CA HIS A 320 -4.01 -48.03 1.26
C HIS A 320 -3.54 -48.53 2.64
N ARG A 321 -3.18 -47.64 3.57
CA ARG A 321 -2.77 -48.03 4.94
C ARG A 321 -3.93 -48.57 5.77
N PHE A 322 -5.13 -48.03 5.63
CA PHE A 322 -6.29 -48.45 6.43
C PHE A 322 -7.19 -49.46 5.70
N GLY A 323 -7.14 -49.53 4.37
CA GLY A 323 -7.88 -50.51 3.57
C GLY A 323 -7.31 -51.93 3.63
N GLY A 324 -6.03 -52.10 4.02
CA GLY A 324 -5.41 -53.43 4.16
C GLY A 324 -5.84 -54.21 5.41
N ALA A 325 -6.40 -53.56 6.43
CA ALA A 325 -6.77 -54.22 7.69
C ALA A 325 -8.26 -54.62 7.78
N ALA A 326 -9.10 -54.15 6.85
CA ALA A 326 -10.54 -54.46 6.82
C ALA A 326 -10.88 -55.70 5.96
N GLY A 327 -9.92 -56.63 5.81
CA GLY A 327 -10.18 -58.00 5.35
C GLY A 327 -10.88 -58.87 6.39
N LEU A 328 -11.76 -58.30 7.21
CA LEU A 328 -12.68 -59.08 8.03
C LEU A 328 -13.78 -59.58 7.09
N ARG A 329 -13.55 -60.75 6.50
CA ARG A 329 -14.56 -61.52 5.77
C ARG A 329 -15.76 -61.70 6.69
N ILE A 330 -16.80 -60.89 6.50
CA ILE A 330 -18.13 -61.24 7.00
C ILE A 330 -18.54 -62.44 6.16
N GLY A 331 -18.36 -63.64 6.75
CA GLY A 331 -18.76 -64.89 6.15
C GLY A 331 -20.23 -64.80 5.76
N ALA A 332 -20.50 -65.01 4.47
CA ALA A 332 -21.83 -65.30 3.99
C ALA A 332 -22.28 -66.60 4.66
N GLY A 333 -23.01 -66.46 5.77
CA GLY A 333 -23.74 -67.55 6.39
C GLY A 333 -24.78 -68.05 5.39
N SER A 334 -24.50 -69.20 4.80
CA SER A 334 -25.45 -70.01 4.06
C SER A 334 -26.64 -70.34 4.96
N ARG A 335 -27.78 -69.69 4.75
CA ARG A 335 -29.07 -70.23 5.21
C ARG A 335 -29.48 -71.31 4.21
N GLY A 336 -29.10 -72.54 4.54
CA GLY A 336 -29.70 -73.74 3.96
C GLY A 336 -31.01 -74.09 4.66
N GLY A 337 -31.97 -74.59 3.89
CA GLY A 337 -33.08 -75.46 4.29
C GLY A 337 -34.15 -74.83 5.19
N ALA A 338 -35.43 -75.22 5.17
CA ALA A 338 -36.14 -76.25 4.43
C ALA A 338 -37.65 -76.02 4.65
N ALA A 339 -38.45 -76.60 3.75
CA ALA A 339 -39.87 -76.98 3.86
C ALA A 339 -40.92 -75.88 4.12
#